data_AF-A0A829H708-F1
#
_entry.id   AF-A0A829H708-F1
#
_cell.length_a   1.000
_cell.length_b   1.000
_cell.length_c   1.000
_cell.angle_alpha   90.00
_cell.angle_beta   90.00
_cell.angle_gamma   90.00
#
_symmetry.space_group_name_H-M   'P 1'
#
loop_
_entity.id
_entity.type
_entity.pdbx_description
1 polymer ?
#
loop_
_entity_poly.entity_id
_entity_poly.type
_entity_poly.pdbx_seq_one_letter_code
_entity_poly.pdbx_strand_id
1 'polypeptide(L)'
;MTQPILEHDSVAFQAARNAENQLWADFHLKPKTRWFKIAPDDLRVRVLEFGHGDPVLVVPGNTGDPYALAPLLPQLVGYHVFVMARPGGGLSDGFDHEQV
;
A
#
# COMPACT_ATOMS: atom_id res chain seq x y z
N MET A 1 -13.67 -3.53 -20.95
CA MET A 1 -14.27 -3.05 -19.70
C MET A 1 -13.16 -2.42 -18.87
N THR A 2 -13.44 -1.44 -18.01
CA THR A 2 -12.39 -0.68 -17.31
C THR A 2 -12.00 -1.36 -16.00
N GLN A 3 -10.72 -1.29 -15.64
CA GLN A 3 -10.26 -1.71 -14.32
C GLN A 3 -11.01 -0.94 -13.20
N PRO A 4 -11.18 -1.51 -11.99
CA PRO A 4 -11.87 -0.80 -10.91
C PRO A 4 -11.01 0.34 -10.35
N ILE A 5 -11.50 1.58 -10.43
CA ILE A 5 -10.79 2.77 -9.92
C ILE A 5 -11.42 3.23 -8.61
N LEU A 6 -10.61 3.47 -7.59
CA LEU A 6 -11.06 4.02 -6.31
C LEU A 6 -11.27 5.53 -6.41
N GLU A 7 -12.35 6.01 -5.81
CA GLU A 7 -12.55 7.43 -5.54
C GLU A 7 -11.67 7.87 -4.36
N HIS A 8 -10.44 8.31 -4.66
CA HIS A 8 -9.42 8.64 -3.66
C HIS A 8 -9.77 9.83 -2.75
N ASP A 9 -10.72 10.66 -3.15
CA ASP A 9 -11.20 11.80 -2.37
C ASP A 9 -12.49 11.49 -1.60
N SER A 10 -13.04 10.27 -1.74
CA SER A 10 -14.26 9.85 -1.06
C SER A 10 -14.08 9.77 0.46
N VAL A 11 -15.17 9.97 1.20
CA VAL A 11 -15.20 9.83 2.66
C VAL A 11 -14.73 8.43 3.09
N ALA A 12 -15.11 7.39 2.35
CA ALA A 12 -14.71 6.00 2.63
C ALA A 12 -13.19 5.81 2.50
N PHE A 13 -12.59 6.33 1.42
CA PHE A 13 -11.13 6.28 1.24
C PHE A 13 -10.40 7.01 2.37
N GLN A 14 -10.87 8.21 2.73
CA GLN A 14 -10.28 8.99 3.81
C GLN A 14 -10.39 8.28 5.16
N ALA A 15 -11.53 7.64 5.45
CA ALA A 15 -11.74 6.86 6.66
C ALA A 15 -10.80 5.65 6.72
N ALA A 16 -10.67 4.89 5.64
CA ALA A 16 -9.75 3.75 5.55
C ALA A 16 -8.29 4.19 5.71
N ARG A 17 -7.87 5.29 5.07
CA ARG A 17 -6.53 5.86 5.23
C ARG A 17 -6.25 6.30 6.67
N ASN A 18 -7.22 6.92 7.33
CA ASN A 18 -7.05 7.35 8.72
C ASN A 18 -6.97 6.16 9.68
N ALA A 19 -7.79 5.12 9.47
CA ALA A 19 -7.69 3.88 10.23
C ALA A 19 -6.32 3.20 10.05
N GLU A 20 -5.81 3.15 8.82
CA GLU A 20 -4.48 2.61 8.54
C GLU A 20 -3.37 3.44 9.20
N ASN A 21 -3.48 4.78 9.18
CA ASN A 21 -2.54 5.66 9.88
C ASN A 21 -2.54 5.44 11.40
N GLN A 22 -3.71 5.15 11.99
CA GLN A 22 -3.80 4.79 13.40
C GLN A 22 -3.07 3.47 13.70
N LEU A 23 -3.27 2.45 12.87
CA LEU A 23 -2.53 1.19 12.98
C LEU A 23 -1.01 1.42 12.92
N TRP A 24 -0.53 2.25 11.98
CA TRP A 24 0.89 2.58 11.91
C TRP A 24 1.40 3.24 13.20
N ALA A 25 0.62 4.16 13.76
CA ALA A 25 0.97 4.82 15.01
C ALA A 25 1.05 3.84 16.20
N ASP A 26 0.17 2.84 16.25
CA ASP A 26 0.17 1.80 17.30
C ASP A 26 1.47 0.95 17.29
N PHE A 27 2.12 0.83 16.13
CA PHE A 27 3.44 0.19 15.96
C PHE A 27 4.62 1.18 15.96
N HIS A 28 4.38 2.45 16.31
CA HIS A 28 5.37 3.53 16.27
C HIS A 28 5.99 3.77 14.88
N LEU A 29 5.24 3.49 13.82
CA LEU A 29 5.63 3.69 12.44
C LEU A 29 5.02 4.98 11.87
N LYS A 30 5.75 5.62 10.95
CA LYS A 30 5.26 6.78 10.20
C LYS A 30 5.70 6.66 8.72
N PRO A 31 5.06 5.78 7.94
CA PRO A 31 5.49 5.55 6.57
C PRO A 31 5.34 6.79 5.70
N LYS A 32 6.24 6.95 4.73
CA LYS A 32 6.02 7.87 3.61
C LYS A 32 5.19 7.15 2.55
N THR A 33 4.19 7.83 2.03
CA THR A 33 3.38 7.29 0.94
C THR A 33 3.93 7.75 -0.40
N ARG A 34 4.09 6.82 -1.34
CA ARG A 34 4.39 7.08 -2.75
C ARG A 34 3.28 6.51 -3.60
N TRP A 35 2.91 7.25 -4.65
CA TRP A 35 1.88 6.87 -5.59
C TRP A 35 2.50 6.71 -6.97
N PHE A 36 2.15 5.62 -7.65
CA PHE A 36 2.58 5.33 -9.02
C PHE A 36 1.36 5.08 -9.89
N LYS A 37 1.48 5.37 -11.18
CA LYS A 37 0.49 5.00 -12.19
C LYS A 37 1.06 3.87 -13.04
N ILE A 38 0.27 2.84 -13.27
CA ILE A 38 0.65 1.69 -14.10
C ILE A 38 -0.08 1.80 -15.45
N ALA A 39 0.69 1.79 -16.55
CA ALA A 39 0.16 1.74 -17.89
C ALA A 39 -0.40 0.34 -18.24
N PRO A 40 -1.39 0.22 -19.14
CA PRO A 40 -2.00 1.29 -19.94
C PRO A 40 -3.16 2.03 -19.26
N ASP A 41 -3.74 1.46 -18.21
CA ASP A 41 -5.00 1.93 -17.61
C ASP A 41 -4.82 3.04 -16.55
N ASP A 42 -3.60 3.55 -16.39
CA ASP A 42 -3.22 4.57 -15.40
C ASP A 42 -3.59 4.22 -13.94
N LEU A 43 -3.63 2.91 -13.62
CA LEU A 43 -3.96 2.41 -12.29
C LEU A 43 -3.07 3.02 -11.24
N ARG A 44 -3.67 3.66 -10.23
CA ARG A 44 -2.97 4.28 -9.13
C ARG A 44 -2.67 3.26 -8.05
N VAL A 45 -1.40 2.89 -7.95
CA VAL A 45 -0.91 1.98 -6.90
C VAL A 45 -0.10 2.72 -5.85
N ARG A 46 -0.16 2.23 -4.62
CA ARG A 46 0.53 2.81 -3.47
C ARG A 46 1.72 1.97 -3.04
N VAL A 47 2.82 2.64 -2.72
CA VAL A 47 3.97 2.06 -2.02
C VAL A 47 4.17 2.82 -0.72
N LEU A 48 4.29 2.09 0.38
CA LEU A 48 4.65 2.63 1.69
C LEU A 48 6.14 2.43 1.93
N GLU A 49 6.82 3.48 2.36
CA GLU A 49 8.25 3.49 2.64
C GLU A 49 8.51 3.64 4.14
N PHE A 50 9.36 2.77 4.68
CA PHE A 50 9.71 2.67 6.09
C PHE A 50 11.23 2.64 6.28
N GLY A 51 11.71 3.20 7.40
CA GLY A 51 13.11 3.05 7.81
C GLY A 51 14.12 3.70 6.86
N HIS A 52 15.36 3.25 6.97
CA HIS A 52 16.52 3.69 6.19
C HIS A 52 17.57 2.57 6.18
N GLY A 53 18.47 2.59 5.19
CA GLY A 53 19.53 1.59 5.02
C GLY A 53 19.38 0.83 3.70
N ASP A 54 19.66 -0.47 3.71
CA ASP A 54 19.66 -1.26 2.46
C ASP A 54 18.23 -1.46 1.93
N PRO A 55 18.00 -1.25 0.62
CA PRO A 55 16.64 -1.25 0.07
C PRO A 55 16.06 -2.65 -0.03
N VAL A 56 14.82 -2.81 0.44
CA VAL A 56 14.04 -4.05 0.34
C VAL A 56 12.65 -3.74 -0.21
N LEU A 57 12.26 -4.42 -1.30
CA LEU A 57 10.90 -4.39 -1.80
C LEU A 57 10.13 -5.61 -1.27
N VAL A 58 9.02 -5.34 -0.58
CA VAL A 58 8.09 -6.37 -0.13
C VAL A 58 6.83 -6.32 -1.00
N VAL A 59 6.49 -7.47 -1.57
CA VAL A 59 5.26 -7.70 -2.34
C VAL A 59 4.36 -8.63 -1.52
N PRO A 60 3.32 -8.12 -0.84
CA PRO A 60 2.44 -8.94 -0.03
C PRO A 60 1.67 -9.97 -0.86
N GLY A 61 1.47 -11.16 -0.29
CA GLY A 61 0.59 -12.19 -0.85
C GLY A 61 -0.90 -11.91 -0.58
N ASN A 62 -1.75 -12.90 -0.87
CA ASN A 62 -3.21 -12.85 -0.67
C ASN A 62 -3.87 -11.58 -1.25
N THR A 63 -4.56 -10.77 -0.45
CA THR A 63 -5.25 -9.54 -0.85
C THR A 63 -4.30 -8.38 -1.19
N GLY A 64 -2.99 -8.53 -0.96
CA GLY A 64 -1.99 -7.54 -1.37
C GLY A 64 -1.87 -6.33 -0.46
N ASP A 65 -2.44 -6.40 0.74
CA ASP A 65 -2.48 -5.30 1.70
C ASP A 65 -1.16 -5.09 2.47
N PRO A 66 -0.67 -3.85 2.62
CA PRO A 66 0.52 -3.57 3.44
C PRO A 66 0.31 -3.77 4.95
N TYR A 67 -0.90 -3.50 5.46
CA TYR A 67 -1.18 -3.42 6.91
C TYR A 67 -1.04 -4.76 7.65
N ALA A 68 -1.16 -5.89 6.95
CA ALA A 68 -0.90 -7.20 7.53
C ALA A 68 0.56 -7.36 8.02
N LEU A 69 1.49 -6.54 7.50
CA LEU A 69 2.91 -6.57 7.86
C LEU A 69 3.27 -5.65 9.04
N ALA A 70 2.31 -4.93 9.60
CA ALA A 70 2.55 -3.95 10.68
C ALA A 70 3.39 -4.52 11.85
N PRO A 71 3.17 -5.76 12.34
CA PRO A 71 3.98 -6.32 13.42
C PRO A 71 5.43 -6.67 13.02
N LEU A 72 5.68 -6.93 11.73
CA LEU A 72 6.99 -7.32 11.21
C LEU A 72 7.88 -6.10 10.96
N LEU A 73 7.32 -5.00 10.44
CA LEU A 73 8.07 -3.85 9.97
C LEU A 73 9.01 -3.22 11.03
N PRO A 74 8.63 -3.11 12.33
CA PRO A 74 9.54 -2.60 13.36
C PRO A 74 10.77 -3.50 13.61
N GLN A 75 10.71 -4.78 13.20
CA GLN A 75 11.81 -5.74 13.36
C GLN A 75 12.87 -5.64 12.24
N LEU A 76 12.56 -4.93 11.15
CA LEU A 76 13.45 -4.78 9.99
C LEU A 76 14.38 -3.56 10.13
N VAL A 77 14.91 -3.34 11.32
CA VAL A 77 15.83 -2.24 11.61
C VAL A 77 17.08 -2.35 10.72
N GLY A 78 17.50 -1.22 10.14
CA GLY A 78 18.65 -1.16 9.25
C GLY A 78 18.33 -1.36 7.76
N TYR A 79 17.07 -1.67 7.44
CA TYR A 79 16.59 -1.72 6.06
C TYR A 79 15.72 -0.51 5.70
N HIS A 80 15.81 -0.11 4.44
CA HIS A 80 14.90 0.84 3.80
C HIS A 80 13.80 0.04 3.09
N VAL A 81 12.67 -0.15 3.76
CA VAL A 81 11.64 -1.08 3.31
C VAL A 81 10.56 -0.36 2.51
N PHE A 82 10.29 -0.88 1.32
CA PHE A 82 9.21 -0.46 0.44
C PHE A 82 8.16 -1.57 0.40
N VAL A 83 6.95 -1.30 0.87
CA VAL A 83 5.84 -2.26 0.83
C VAL A 83 4.84 -1.80 -0.23
N MET A 84 4.70 -2.59 -1.29
CA MET A 84 3.72 -2.31 -2.35
C MET A 84 2.33 -2.79 -1.91
N ALA A 85 1.34 -1.90 -1.94
CA ALA A 85 -0.05 -2.30 -2.00
C ALA A 85 -0.34 -2.75 -3.44
N ARG A 86 -0.56 -4.05 -3.66
CA ARG A 86 -0.82 -4.56 -5.02
C ARG A 86 -2.10 -3.92 -5.59
N PRO A 87 -2.31 -3.89 -6.91
CA PRO A 87 -3.63 -3.63 -7.46
C PRO A 87 -4.70 -4.49 -6.76
N GLY A 88 -5.79 -3.86 -6.29
CA GLY A 88 -6.82 -4.47 -5.45
C GLY A 88 -6.52 -4.51 -3.94
N GLY A 89 -5.31 -4.15 -3.53
CA GLY A 89 -4.87 -4.17 -2.13
C GLY A 89 -4.89 -2.79 -1.49
N GLY A 90 -5.44 -2.71 -0.28
CA GLY A 90 -5.45 -1.53 0.58
C GLY A 90 -6.10 -0.32 -0.09
N LEU A 91 -5.26 0.67 -0.40
CA LEU A 91 -5.68 1.95 -1.01
C LEU A 91 -5.19 2.10 -2.45
N SER A 92 -4.68 1.03 -3.06
CA SER A 92 -4.42 1.00 -4.50
C SER A 92 -5.73 0.81 -5.26
N ASP A 93 -5.80 1.30 -6.49
CA ASP A 93 -6.86 0.95 -7.42
C ASP A 93 -6.99 -0.57 -7.58
N GLY A 94 -8.19 -1.01 -7.96
CA GLY A 94 -8.54 -2.40 -8.13
C GLY A 94 -7.84 -3.10 -9.28
N PHE A 95 -8.09 -4.39 -9.38
CA PHE A 95 -7.65 -5.22 -10.50
C PHE A 95 -8.75 -6.20 -10.86
N ASP A 96 -9.12 -6.23 -12.14
CA ASP A 96 -10.04 -7.22 -12.66
C ASP A 96 -9.27 -8.47 -13.10
N HIS A 97 -9.43 -9.56 -12.35
CA HIS A 97 -8.77 -10.84 -12.61
C HIS A 97 -9.33 -11.60 -13.83
N GLU A 98 -10.44 -11.15 -14.42
CA GLU A 98 -10.93 -11.71 -15.69
C GLU A 98 -10.17 -11.16 -16.91
N GLN A 99 -9.32 -10.15 -16.71
CA GLN A 99 -8.65 -9.41 -17.79
C GLN A 99 -7.10 -9.52 -17.76
N VAL A 100 -6.56 -10.66 -17.29
CA VAL A 100 -5.11 -10.92 -17.19
C VAL A 100 -4.45 -11.26 -18.52
#